data_AF-M0PLY4-F1
#
_entry.id   AF-M0PLY4-F1
#
_cell.length_a   1.000
_cell.length_b   1.000
_cell.length_c   1.000
_cell.angle_alpha   90.00
_cell.angle_beta   90.00
_cell.angle_gamma   90.00
#
_symmetry.space_group_name_H-M   'P 1'
#
loop_
_entity.id
_entity.type
_entity.pdbx_description
1 polymer ?
#
loop_
_entity_poly.entity_id
_entity_poly.type
_entity_poly.pdbx_seq_one_letter_code
_entity_poly.pdbx_strand_id
1 'polypeptide(L)'
;MTCPYLNYQQSDEEHEFENDRPYCTVADSFVSPMQADICNDRHNFDHTSDCEKFPDDEALPDDGALDGEDAPPDDGRVHADPSE
;
A
#
# COMPACT_ATOMS: atom_id res chain seq x y z
N MET A 1 5.86 -9.64 9.11
CA MET A 1 5.02 -10.83 9.35
C MET A 1 4.39 -11.19 8.02
N THR A 2 4.31 -12.47 7.63
CA THR A 2 3.64 -12.79 6.36
C THR A 2 2.12 -12.59 6.50
N CYS A 3 1.52 -12.00 5.49
CA CYS A 3 0.07 -11.85 5.33
C CYS A 3 -0.63 -13.22 5.46
N PRO A 4 -1.66 -13.36 6.32
CA PRO A 4 -2.37 -14.62 6.51
C PRO A 4 -3.16 -15.09 5.28
N TYR A 5 -3.38 -14.19 4.32
CA TYR A 5 -4.13 -14.45 3.09
C TYR A 5 -3.25 -14.85 1.90
N LEU A 6 -1.93 -14.88 2.07
CA LEU A 6 -1.00 -15.34 1.04
C LEU A 6 -0.80 -16.86 1.19
N ASN A 7 -1.19 -17.60 0.15
CA ASN A 7 -0.91 -19.02 0.04
C ASN A 7 -0.02 -19.29 -1.18
N TYR A 8 0.65 -20.43 -1.17
CA TYR A 8 1.48 -20.90 -2.28
C TYR A 8 0.86 -22.20 -2.80
N GLN A 9 0.36 -22.16 -4.04
CA GLN A 9 -0.34 -23.29 -4.65
C GLN A 9 0.39 -23.76 -5.89
N GLN A 10 0.47 -25.09 -6.06
CA GLN A 10 1.12 -25.72 -7.19
C GLN A 10 0.17 -26.02 -8.35
N SER A 11 -1.13 -25.79 -8.20
CA SER A 11 -2.11 -26.06 -9.25
C SER A 11 -3.30 -25.10 -9.15
N ASP A 12 -3.99 -24.92 -10.27
CA ASP A 12 -5.29 -24.29 -10.37
C ASP A 12 -6.35 -25.33 -10.82
N GLU A 13 -7.59 -24.92 -11.06
CA GLU A 13 -8.67 -25.81 -11.50
C GLU A 13 -8.37 -26.51 -12.83
N GLU A 14 -7.60 -25.86 -13.71
CA GLU A 14 -7.34 -26.34 -15.07
C GLU A 14 -5.94 -26.93 -15.28
N HIS A 15 -4.95 -26.51 -14.49
CA HIS A 15 -3.53 -26.82 -14.76
C HIS A 15 -2.67 -26.95 -13.50
N GLU A 16 -1.67 -27.83 -13.55
CA GLU A 16 -0.60 -27.91 -12.56
C GLU A 16 0.62 -27.09 -13.00
N PHE A 17 1.24 -26.41 -12.06
CA PHE A 17 2.45 -25.61 -12.23
C PHE A 17 3.69 -26.40 -11.82
N GLU A 18 4.81 -26.09 -12.48
CA GLU A 18 6.10 -26.71 -12.15
C GLU A 18 6.65 -26.24 -10.78
N ASN A 19 6.21 -25.08 -10.31
CA ASN A 19 6.64 -24.49 -9.04
C ASN A 19 5.46 -23.80 -8.36
N ASP A 20 5.51 -23.72 -7.03
CA ASP A 20 4.48 -23.06 -6.23
C ASP A 20 4.34 -21.58 -6.62
N ARG A 21 3.10 -21.18 -6.91
CA ARG A 21 2.73 -19.82 -7.29
C ARG A 21 2.03 -19.11 -6.13
N PRO A 22 2.29 -17.81 -5.90
CA PRO A 22 1.62 -17.06 -4.87
C PRO A 22 0.15 -16.81 -5.27
N TYR A 23 -0.75 -17.14 -4.35
CA TYR A 23 -2.20 -17.04 -4.49
C TYR A 23 -2.76 -16.24 -3.32
N CYS A 24 -3.55 -15.21 -3.61
CA CYS A 24 -4.20 -14.38 -2.60
C CYS A 24 -5.64 -14.86 -2.43
N THR A 25 -6.01 -15.26 -1.21
CA THR A 25 -7.36 -15.74 -0.90
C THR A 25 -8.39 -14.62 -0.78
N VAL A 26 -7.96 -13.36 -0.58
CA VAL A 26 -8.90 -12.21 -0.58
C VAL A 26 -9.35 -11.88 -2.00
N ALA A 27 -8.42 -11.88 -2.95
CA ALA A 27 -8.70 -11.63 -4.36
C ALA A 27 -9.03 -12.90 -5.16
N ASP A 28 -9.05 -14.05 -4.49
CA ASP A 28 -9.29 -15.39 -5.05
C ASP A 28 -8.53 -15.64 -6.36
N SER A 29 -7.27 -15.23 -6.42
CA SER A 29 -6.47 -15.26 -7.64
C SER A 29 -4.96 -15.30 -7.40
N PHE A 30 -4.23 -15.81 -8.40
CA PHE A 30 -2.78 -15.75 -8.41
C PHE A 30 -2.29 -14.31 -8.54
N VAL A 31 -1.30 -13.96 -7.72
CA VAL A 31 -0.73 -12.61 -7.67
C VAL A 31 0.64 -12.55 -8.33
N SER A 32 1.07 -11.34 -8.64
CA SER A 32 2.41 -11.12 -9.19
C SER A 32 3.48 -11.36 -8.12
N PRO A 33 4.74 -11.63 -8.51
CA PRO A 33 5.86 -11.72 -7.56
C PRO A 33 6.00 -10.46 -6.69
N MET A 34 5.78 -9.28 -7.28
CA MET A 34 5.83 -8.00 -6.54
C MET A 34 4.74 -7.92 -5.45
N GLN A 35 3.51 -8.34 -5.76
CA GLN A 35 2.46 -8.42 -4.74
C GLN A 35 2.78 -9.47 -3.66
N ALA A 36 3.39 -10.60 -4.05
CA ALA A 36 3.84 -11.60 -3.09
C ALA A 36 4.96 -11.05 -2.18
N ASP A 37 5.85 -10.19 -2.68
CA ASP A 37 6.88 -9.54 -1.88
C ASP A 37 6.26 -8.58 -0.84
N ILE A 38 5.25 -7.80 -1.23
CA ILE A 38 4.47 -6.94 -0.32
C ILE A 38 3.80 -7.79 0.76
N CYS A 39 3.07 -8.84 0.37
CA CYS A 39 2.39 -9.74 1.31
C CYS A 39 3.35 -10.50 2.25
N ASN A 40 4.63 -10.63 1.90
CA ASN A 40 5.64 -11.27 2.75
C ASN A 40 6.44 -10.26 3.60
N ASP A 41 6.07 -8.98 3.60
CA ASP A 41 6.80 -7.87 4.22
C ASP A 41 8.28 -7.80 3.80
N ARG A 42 8.56 -8.17 2.55
CA ARG A 42 9.93 -8.11 2.02
C ARG A 42 10.26 -6.66 1.68
N HIS A 43 11.54 -6.33 1.67
CA HIS A 43 12.01 -5.02 1.21
C HIS A 43 11.40 -3.81 1.96
N ASN A 44 11.04 -3.98 3.23
CA ASN A 44 10.38 -2.96 4.06
C ASN A 44 8.95 -2.61 3.62
N PHE A 45 8.29 -3.47 2.85
CA PHE A 45 6.84 -3.39 2.68
C PHE A 45 6.12 -3.92 3.93
N ASP A 46 4.90 -3.43 4.13
CA ASP A 46 3.96 -3.90 5.14
C ASP A 46 2.64 -4.29 4.45
N HIS A 47 2.29 -5.58 4.55
CA HIS A 47 1.07 -6.10 3.97
C HIS A 47 -0.21 -5.44 4.51
N THR A 48 -0.18 -4.79 5.67
CA THR A 48 -1.35 -4.13 6.26
C THR A 48 -1.60 -2.72 5.72
N SER A 49 -0.57 -2.06 5.17
CA SER A 49 -0.66 -0.67 4.69
C SER A 49 -0.34 -0.52 3.20
N ASP A 50 0.61 -1.31 2.67
CA ASP A 50 1.04 -1.22 1.28
C ASP A 50 0.23 -2.12 0.32
N CYS A 51 -0.52 -3.10 0.84
CA CYS A 51 -1.26 -4.05 0.02
C CYS A 51 -2.69 -3.57 -0.26
N GLU A 52 -2.99 -3.26 -1.52
CA GLU A 52 -4.31 -2.81 -1.99
C GLU A 52 -5.47 -3.81 -1.78
N LYS A 53 -5.13 -5.07 -1.52
CA LYS A 53 -6.09 -6.18 -1.36
C LYS A 53 -6.30 -6.57 0.10
N PHE A 54 -5.50 -6.05 1.02
CA PHE A 54 -5.59 -6.45 2.42
C PHE A 54 -6.88 -5.89 3.04
N PRO A 55 -7.63 -6.66 3.85
CA PRO A 55 -8.89 -6.18 4.41
C PRO A 55 -8.69 -4.96 5.31
N ASP A 56 -9.38 -3.85 5.01
CA ASP A 56 -9.28 -2.60 5.78
C ASP A 56 -9.64 -2.77 7.27
N ASP A 57 -10.52 -3.71 7.62
CA ASP A 57 -10.90 -4.00 9.01
C ASP A 57 -9.74 -4.55 9.85
N GLU A 58 -8.74 -5.16 9.20
CA GLU A 58 -7.54 -5.71 9.83
C GLU A 58 -6.30 -4.86 9.57
N ALA A 59 -6.36 -3.95 8.59
CA ALA A 59 -5.34 -2.95 8.37
C ALA A 59 -5.21 -2.12 9.66
N LEU A 60 -4.00 -2.04 10.20
CA LEU A 60 -3.76 -1.12 11.30
C LEU A 60 -3.99 0.29 10.77
N PRO A 61 -4.75 1.14 11.49
CA PRO A 61 -4.92 2.51 11.07
C PRO A 61 -3.55 3.16 11.00
N ASP A 62 -3.14 3.54 9.80
CA ASP A 62 -1.96 4.37 9.58
C ASP A 62 -2.22 5.71 10.28
N ASP A 63 -1.64 5.91 11.46
CA ASP A 63 -1.59 7.21 12.12
C ASP A 63 -0.59 8.15 11.42
N GLY A 64 -0.58 8.16 10.08
CA GLY A 64 0.17 9.08 9.23
C GLY A 64 -0.42 10.50 9.20
N ALA A 65 -0.99 10.96 10.32
CA ALA A 65 -1.30 12.37 10.52
C ALA A 65 0.01 13.14 10.79
N LEU A 66 0.83 13.31 9.74
CA LEU A 66 1.66 14.50 9.66
C LEU A 66 0.74 15.61 9.16
N ASP A 67 -0.01 16.19 10.11
CA ASP A 67 -0.61 17.50 9.99
C ASP A 67 0.38 18.43 9.28
N GLY A 68 -0.04 18.97 8.14
CA GLY A 68 0.70 20.04 7.50
C GLY A 68 0.73 21.24 8.42
N GLU A 69 1.90 21.83 8.63
CA GLU A 69 2.00 23.24 9.01
C GLU A 69 3.46 23.71 8.81
N ASP A 70 3.72 24.44 7.72
CA ASP A 70 4.44 25.72 7.76
C ASP A 70 4.38 26.37 6.36
N ALA A 71 3.18 26.80 5.95
CA ALA A 71 3.07 27.87 4.96
C ALA A 71 2.84 29.15 5.76
N PRO A 72 3.80 30.08 5.85
CA PRO A 72 3.56 31.34 6.53
C PRO A 72 2.41 32.08 5.84
N PRO A 73 1.51 32.75 6.59
CA PRO A 73 0.45 33.53 5.98
C PRO A 73 1.08 34.63 5.12
N ASP A 74 0.59 34.74 3.88
CA ASP A 74 0.81 35.87 3.00
C ASP A 74 0.29 37.13 3.71
N ASP A 75 1.17 37.82 4.43
CA ASP A 75 0.90 39.15 4.96
C ASP A 75 0.86 40.09 3.74
N GLY A 76 -0.33 40.22 3.19
CA GLY A 76 -0.68 41.09 2.08
C GLY A 76 -0.41 42.55 2.40
N ARG A 77 0.86 42.95 2.46
CA ARG A 77 1.28 44.34 2.51
C ARG A 77 1.39 44.88 1.10
N VAL A 78 0.24 45.32 0.60
CA VAL A 78 0.12 46.19 -0.56
C VAL A 78 0.88 47.48 -0.26
N HIS A 79 2.14 47.58 -0.68
CA HIS A 79 2.76 48.89 -0.84
C HIS A 79 2.23 49.48 -2.15
N ALA A 80 1.13 50.22 -2.01
CA ALA A 80 0.69 51.16 -3.01
C ALA A 80 1.85 52.10 -3.33
N ASP A 81 2.23 52.15 -4.60
CA ASP A 81 2.96 53.24 -5.21
C ASP A 81 1.95 54.36 -5.50
N PRO A 82 2.12 55.56 -4.93
CA PRO A 82 1.69 56.76 -5.61
C PRO A 82 2.93 57.56 -5.97
N SER A 83 3.30 57.42 -7.25
CA SER A 83 3.84 58.47 -8.12
C SER A 83 3.56 59.90 -7.61
N GLU A 84 4.62 60.70 -7.44
CA GLU A 84 4.71 62.13 -7.75
C GLU A 84 6.19 62.54 -7.96
#